data_AF-A0AAW8Z462-F1
#
_entry.id   AF-A0AAW8Z462-F1
#
_cell.length_a   1.000
_cell.length_b   1.000
_cell.length_c   1.000
_cell.angle_alpha   90.00
_cell.angle_beta   90.00
_cell.angle_gamma   90.00
#
_symmetry.space_group_name_H-M   'P 1'
#
loop_
_entity.id
_entity.type
_entity.pdbx_description
1 polymer ?
#
loop_
_entity_poly.entity_id
_entity_poly.type
_entity_poly.pdbx_seq_one_letter_code
_entity_poly.pdbx_strand_id
1 'polypeptide(L)' 'MGYIVKLIPEEVYFVPNDHEIGMTESREKAIAEGLFFEYANARAKVRLFNKDLVENIDYIIESTSEGPVQLK' A
#
# COMPACT_ATOMS: atom_id res chain seq x y z
N MET A 1 -8.05 -0.91 -11.99
CA MET A 1 -8.05 -0.65 -10.53
C MET A 1 -6.76 -1.23 -9.98
N GLY A 2 -6.03 -0.51 -9.13
CA GLY A 2 -4.84 -1.04 -8.47
C GLY A 2 -4.84 -0.69 -6.99
N TYR A 3 -3.81 -1.13 -6.28
CA TYR A 3 -3.70 -1.03 -4.84
C TYR A 3 -2.37 -0.44 -4.43
N ILE A 4 -2.36 0.38 -3.40
CA ILE A 4 -1.15 0.87 -2.73
C ILE A 4 -1.23 0.51 -1.25
N VAL A 5 -0.07 0.35 -0.61
CA VAL A 5 0.02 0.04 0.82
C VAL A 5 0.45 1.30 1.54
N LYS A 6 -0.33 1.75 2.53
CA LYS A 6 0.04 2.82 3.47
C LYS A 6 0.33 2.21 4.84
N LEU A 7 1.49 2.49 5.41
CA LEU A 7 1.75 2.26 6.84
C LEU A 7 1.11 3.39 7.64
N ILE A 8 0.32 3.03 8.65
CA ILE A 8 -0.44 4.00 9.45
C ILE A 8 0.46 4.80 10.38
N PRO A 9 1.34 4.19 11.19
CA PRO A 9 2.13 4.94 12.18
C PRO A 9 3.09 5.95 11.54
N GLU A 10 3.67 5.59 10.40
CA GLU A 10 4.66 6.39 9.69
C GLU A 10 4.05 7.30 8.61
N GLU A 11 2.77 7.10 8.28
CA GLU A 11 2.07 7.79 7.20
C GLU A 11 2.73 7.73 5.82
N VAL A 12 3.53 6.68 5.57
CA VAL A 12 4.23 6.45 4.31
C VAL A 12 3.63 5.31 3.51
N TYR A 13 3.87 5.31 2.21
CA TYR A 13 3.46 4.30 1.27
C TYR A 13 4.63 3.46 0.79
N PHE A 14 4.37 2.21 0.45
CA PHE A 14 5.36 1.35 -0.18
C PHE A 14 5.66 1.78 -1.61
N VAL A 15 6.96 1.82 -1.96
CA VAL A 15 7.47 1.98 -3.31
C VAL A 15 8.66 1.03 -3.55
N PRO A 16 9.01 0.71 -4.80
CA PRO A 16 10.23 -0.03 -5.09
C PRO A 16 11.49 0.76 -4.67
N ASN A 17 12.51 0.08 -4.15
CA ASN A 17 13.84 0.65 -3.95
C ASN A 17 14.93 -0.41 -4.16
N ASP A 18 15.60 -0.40 -5.31
CA ASP A 18 16.78 -1.25 -5.62
C ASP A 18 16.71 -2.69 -5.07
N HIS A 19 15.60 -3.39 -5.35
CA HIS A 19 15.25 -4.77 -4.95
C HIS A 19 14.66 -4.94 -3.54
N GLU A 20 14.54 -3.87 -2.76
CA GLU A 20 13.86 -3.80 -1.48
C GLU A 20 12.55 -2.99 -1.54
N ILE A 21 11.89 -2.88 -0.40
CA ILE A 21 10.74 -2.01 -0.20
C ILE A 21 11.25 -0.66 0.30
N GLY A 22 11.13 0.35 -0.55
CA GLY A 22 11.27 1.74 -0.16
C GLY A 22 9.95 2.30 0.37
N MET A 23 10.03 3.52 0.89
CA MET A 23 8.89 4.25 1.43
C MET A 23 8.83 5.66 0.85
N THR A 24 7.62 6.20 0.71
CA THR A 24 7.41 7.59 0.33
C THR A 24 6.20 8.17 1.06
N GLU A 25 6.26 9.43 1.47
CA GLU A 25 5.10 10.15 2.00
C GLU A 25 4.10 10.55 0.90
N SER A 26 4.52 10.48 -0.38
CA SER A 26 3.68 10.90 -1.52
C SER A 26 2.79 9.75 -2.01
N ARG A 27 1.49 9.92 -1.79
CA ARG A 27 0.48 9.03 -2.36
C ARG A 27 0.53 8.96 -3.89
N GLU A 28 0.75 10.09 -4.56
CA GLU A 28 0.85 10.16 -6.02
C GLU A 28 2.04 9.34 -6.53
N LYS A 29 3.19 9.44 -5.85
CA LYS A 29 4.36 8.62 -6.16
C LYS A 29 4.09 7.13 -5.94
N ALA A 30 3.41 6.78 -4.85
CA ALA A 30 3.00 5.40 -4.59
C ALA A 30 2.07 4.84 -5.68
N ILE A 31 1.17 5.66 -6.22
CA ILE A 31 0.31 5.27 -7.34
C ILE A 31 1.12 5.07 -8.62
N ALA A 32 2.13 5.92 -8.86
CA ALA A 32 2.96 5.83 -10.06
C ALA A 32 3.95 4.65 -10.03
N GLU A 33 4.54 4.37 -8.87
CA GLU A 33 5.70 3.46 -8.75
C GLU A 33 5.42 2.23 -7.88
N GLY A 34 4.56 2.35 -6.86
CA GLY A 34 4.26 1.33 -5.85
C GLY A 34 2.95 0.56 -6.08
N LEU A 35 2.39 0.64 -7.29
CA LEU A 35 1.09 0.07 -7.61
C LEU A 35 1.12 -1.46 -7.68
N PHE A 36 0.23 -2.10 -6.93
CA PHE A 36 -0.06 -3.53 -7.04
C PHE A 36 -1.35 -3.75 -7.83
N PHE A 37 -1.34 -4.65 -8.81
CA PHE A 37 -2.53 -4.95 -9.62
C PHE A 37 -3.54 -5.83 -8.89
N GLU A 38 -3.12 -6.56 -7.86
CA GLU A 38 -3.99 -7.44 -7.06
C GLU A 38 -3.81 -7.13 -5.59
N TYR A 39 -4.93 -7.08 -4.85
CA TYR A 39 -4.94 -6.86 -3.41
C TYR A 39 -4.13 -7.95 -2.67
N ALA A 40 -4.22 -9.20 -3.14
CA ALA A 40 -3.43 -10.31 -2.59
C ALA A 40 -1.92 -10.07 -2.70
N ASN A 41 -1.46 -9.47 -3.80
CA ASN A 41 -0.04 -9.15 -4.01
C ASN A 41 0.42 -8.01 -3.11
N ALA A 42 -0.40 -6.97 -2.94
CA ALA A 42 -0.14 -5.91 -1.96
C ALA A 42 0.00 -6.48 -0.54
N ARG A 43 -0.95 -7.33 -0.13
CA ARG A 43 -0.93 -7.98 1.19
C ARG A 43 0.25 -8.93 1.37
N ALA A 44 0.60 -9.70 0.35
CA ALA A 44 1.77 -10.57 0.38
C ALA A 44 3.05 -9.75 0.56
N LYS A 45 3.15 -8.57 -0.08
CA LYS A 45 4.30 -7.68 0.07
C LYS A 45 4.45 -7.14 1.50
N VAL A 46 3.34 -6.82 2.17
CA VAL A 46 3.36 -6.46 3.60
C VAL A 46 3.87 -7.61 4.46
N ARG A 47 3.39 -8.84 4.24
CA ARG A 47 3.85 -10.00 4.99
C ARG A 47 5.33 -10.31 4.78
N LEU A 48 5.87 -10.04 3.59
CA LEU A 48 7.30 -10.15 3.29
C LEU A 48 8.12 -9.05 3.99
N PHE A 49 7.57 -7.83 4.08
CA PHE A 49 8.20 -6.72 4.79
C PHE A 49 8.25 -6.98 6.30
N ASN A 50 7.09 -7.27 6.90
CA ASN A 50 6.95 -7.62 8.29
C ASN A 50 5.64 -8.39 8.50
N LYS A 51 5.77 -9.66 8.89
CA LYS A 51 4.64 -10.57 9.11
C LYS A 51 3.77 -10.21 10.33
N ASP A 52 4.29 -9.41 11.24
CA ASP A 52 3.62 -9.06 12.50
C ASP A 52 2.69 -7.84 12.33
N LEU A 53 2.71 -7.16 11.18
CA LEU A 53 1.82 -6.04 10.88
C LEU A 53 0.37 -6.50 10.68
N VAL A 54 -0.55 -5.81 11.32
CA VAL A 54 -1.99 -6.07 11.30
C VAL A 54 -2.71 -5.04 10.43
N GLU A 55 -3.53 -5.54 9.52
CA GLU A 55 -4.31 -4.70 8.61
C GLU A 55 -5.38 -3.89 9.35
N ASN A 56 -5.56 -2.62 8.97
CA ASN A 56 -6.38 -1.60 9.64
C ASN A 56 -5.88 -1.17 11.03
N ILE A 57 -4.69 -1.61 11.44
CA ILE A 57 -4.01 -1.15 12.67
C ILE A 57 -2.65 -0.55 12.32
N ASP A 58 -1.81 -1.35 11.66
CA ASP A 58 -0.45 -0.95 11.29
C ASP A 58 -0.35 -0.51 9.82
N TYR A 59 -1.24 -1.01 8.95
CA TYR A 59 -1.29 -0.63 7.54
C TYR A 59 -2.70 -0.71 6.96
N ILE A 60 -2.92 0.00 5.85
CA ILE A 60 -4.10 -0.15 4.99
C ILE A 60 -3.67 -0.42 3.55
N ILE A 61 -4.54 -1.11 2.81
CA ILE A 61 -4.40 -1.28 1.36
C ILE A 61 -5.46 -0.39 0.70
N GLU A 62 -5.03 0.70 0.09
CA GLU A 62 -5.93 1.64 -0.59
C GLU A 62 -6.17 1.21 -2.03
N SER A 63 -7.41 1.35 -2.51
CA SER A 63 -7.71 1.26 -3.94
C SER A 63 -7.37 2.59 -4.63
N THR A 64 -6.71 2.51 -5.79
CA THR A 64 -6.31 3.68 -6.59
C THR A 64 -7.33 4.08 -7.67
N SER A 65 -8.45 3.36 -7.79
CA SER A 65 -9.53 3.82 -8.68
C SER A 65 -10.28 5.00 -8.07
N GLU A 66 -10.41 6.07 -8.84
CA GLU A 66 -11.25 7.20 -8.48
C GLU A 66 -12.75 6.84 -8.61
N GLY A 67 -13.38 6.55 -7.47
CA GLY A 67 -14.81 6.85 -7.20
C GLY A 67 -15.80 5.66 -7.03
N PRO A 68 -16.95 5.87 -6.35
CA PRO A 68 -17.16 6.56 -5.07
C PRO A 68 -17.23 5.56 -3.91
N VAL A 69 -16.90 6.00 -2.69
CA VAL A 69 -17.21 5.27 -1.46
C VAL A 69 -18.74 5.25 -1.30
N GLN A 70 -19.40 4.17 -1.72
CA GLN A 70 -20.75 3.88 -1.27
C GLN A 70 -20.66 3.12 0.04
N LEU A 71 -20.71 3.86 1.15
CA LEU A 71 -21.10 3.30 2.43
C LEU A 71 -22.57 2.86 2.31
N LYS A 72 -22.81 1.55 2.44
CA LYS A 72 -24.12 1.01 2.81
C LYS A 72 -24.05 0.47 4.23
#